data_AF-A0A956W924-F1
#
_entry.id   AF-A0A956W924-F1
#
_cell.length_a   1.000
_cell.length_b   1.000
_cell.length_c   1.000
_cell.angle_alpha   90.00
_cell.angle_beta   90.00
_cell.angle_gamma   90.00
#
_symmetry.space_group_name_H-M   'P 1'
#
loop_
_entity.id
_entity.type
_entity.pdbx_description
1 polymer ?
#
loop_
_entity_poly.entity_id
_entity_poly.type
_entity_poly.pdbx_seq_one_letter_code
_entity_poly.pdbx_strand_id
1 'polypeptide(L)'
;MAATLTARQARTSTATTAGNGTSARLGGKVAGVGYFAIFFLAIFANFFVREGLIEPGDASATVANIRESEGMFRAGLIAFAAVFLIDIVVAWGIHLVFRSTNHDVSLLGAWSRLVYTVFLGVAVVFFLMVLELVGGADY
;
A
#
# COMPACT_ATOMS: atom_id res chain seq x y z
N MET A 1 48.42 -20.28 -12.86
CA MET A 1 46.98 -20.45 -13.17
C MET A 1 46.07 -20.35 -11.94
N ALA A 2 46.46 -20.88 -10.76
CA ALA A 2 45.66 -20.78 -9.52
C ALA A 2 45.47 -19.35 -8.96
N ALA A 3 46.50 -18.49 -9.00
CA ALA A 3 46.43 -17.13 -8.44
C ALA A 3 45.42 -16.20 -9.15
N THR A 4 45.14 -16.45 -10.43
CA THR A 4 44.21 -15.64 -11.24
C THR A 4 42.74 -15.94 -10.90
N LEU A 5 42.43 -17.15 -10.42
CA LEU A 5 41.08 -17.56 -10.04
C LEU A 5 40.66 -16.93 -8.71
N THR A 6 41.56 -16.87 -7.73
CA THR A 6 41.31 -16.29 -6.41
C THR A 6 41.04 -14.79 -6.47
N ALA A 7 41.79 -14.04 -7.30
CA ALA A 7 41.57 -12.61 -7.50
C ALA A 7 40.22 -12.32 -8.20
N ARG A 8 39.78 -13.22 -9.08
CA ARG A 8 38.49 -13.11 -9.76
C ARG A 8 37.34 -13.41 -8.80
N GLN A 9 37.46 -14.48 -8.00
CA GLN A 9 36.50 -14.83 -6.94
C GLN A 9 36.32 -13.72 -5.90
N ALA A 10 37.43 -13.14 -5.43
CA ALA A 10 37.38 -12.01 -4.49
C ALA A 10 36.60 -10.82 -5.06
N ARG A 11 36.86 -10.41 -6.30
CA ARG A 11 36.12 -9.33 -6.97
C ARG A 11 34.63 -9.63 -7.14
N THR A 12 34.26 -10.86 -7.51
CA THR A 12 32.86 -11.26 -7.61
C THR A 12 32.15 -11.23 -6.26
N SER A 13 32.81 -11.63 -5.18
CA SER A 13 32.24 -11.57 -3.83
C SER A 13 32.06 -10.13 -3.35
N THR A 14 33.02 -9.23 -3.60
CA THR A 14 32.89 -7.81 -3.23
C THR A 14 31.79 -7.10 -4.04
N ALA A 15 31.70 -7.39 -5.34
CA ALA A 15 30.67 -6.80 -6.21
C ALA A 15 29.25 -7.26 -5.86
N THR A 16 29.07 -8.53 -5.50
CA THR A 16 27.77 -9.09 -5.11
C THR A 16 27.28 -8.50 -3.77
N THR A 17 28.18 -8.34 -2.80
CA THR A 17 27.86 -7.73 -1.50
C THR A 17 27.52 -6.24 -1.65
N ALA A 18 28.25 -5.49 -2.48
CA ALA A 18 27.98 -4.08 -2.74
C ALA A 18 26.62 -3.86 -3.44
N GLY A 19 26.26 -4.72 -4.41
CA GLY A 19 24.98 -4.63 -5.13
C GLY A 19 23.75 -4.91 -4.24
N ASN A 20 23.87 -5.88 -3.32
CA ASN A 20 22.80 -6.18 -2.38
C ASN A 20 22.57 -5.05 -1.36
N GLY A 21 23.63 -4.43 -0.84
CA GLY A 21 23.52 -3.33 0.14
C GLY A 21 22.79 -2.09 -0.42
N THR A 22 23.06 -1.74 -1.68
CA THR A 22 22.37 -0.63 -2.36
C THR A 22 20.87 -0.92 -2.56
N SER A 23 20.52 -2.14 -2.96
CA SER A 23 19.14 -2.56 -3.20
C SER A 23 18.30 -2.56 -1.91
N ALA A 24 18.87 -3.06 -0.80
CA ALA A 24 18.21 -3.04 0.50
C ALA A 24 17.99 -1.59 1.01
N ARG A 25 18.97 -0.70 0.82
CA ARG A 25 18.86 0.71 1.23
C ARG A 25 17.81 1.47 0.42
N LEU A 26 17.69 1.19 -0.88
CA LEU A 26 16.63 1.71 -1.74
C LEU A 26 15.27 1.17 -1.29
N GLY A 27 15.15 -0.14 -1.07
CA GLY A 27 13.93 -0.78 -0.57
C GLY A 27 13.46 -0.18 0.75
N GLY A 28 14.38 0.09 1.69
CA GLY A 28 14.05 0.68 2.99
C GLY A 28 13.52 2.11 2.89
N LYS A 29 14.10 2.93 2.00
CA LYS A 29 13.60 4.28 1.73
C LYS A 29 12.21 4.25 1.09
N VAL A 30 12.01 3.40 0.09
CA VAL A 30 10.72 3.25 -0.60
C VAL A 30 9.64 2.78 0.37
N ALA A 31 9.93 1.74 1.16
CA ALA A 31 9.00 1.22 2.16
C ALA A 31 8.68 2.28 3.23
N GLY A 32 9.68 3.00 3.73
CA GLY A 32 9.48 4.05 4.75
C GLY A 32 8.63 5.20 4.24
N VAL A 33 8.96 5.76 3.07
CA VAL A 33 8.19 6.87 2.46
C VAL A 33 6.78 6.42 2.11
N GLY A 34 6.62 5.22 1.55
CA GLY A 34 5.31 4.65 1.25
C GLY A 34 4.46 4.49 2.51
N TYR A 35 5.04 4.06 3.62
CA TYR A 35 4.33 3.97 4.90
C TYR A 35 3.84 5.32 5.42
N PHE A 36 4.68 6.35 5.33
CA PHE A 36 4.28 7.70 5.70
C PHE A 36 3.13 8.20 4.82
N ALA A 37 3.18 7.96 3.51
CA ALA A 37 2.10 8.34 2.60
C ALA A 37 0.79 7.59 2.96
N ILE A 38 0.86 6.27 3.16
CA ILE A 38 -0.30 5.47 3.58
C ILE A 38 -0.90 6.01 4.88
N PHE A 39 -0.07 6.36 5.86
CA PHE A 39 -0.53 6.87 7.14
C PHE A 39 -1.41 8.12 7.00
N PHE A 40 -0.95 9.13 6.25
CA PHE A 40 -1.73 10.35 6.04
C PHE A 40 -3.00 10.10 5.21
N LEU A 41 -2.91 9.31 4.14
CA LEU A 41 -4.07 8.98 3.31
C LEU A 41 -5.12 8.19 4.09
N ALA A 42 -4.70 7.22 4.90
CA ALA A 42 -5.59 6.42 5.73
C ALA A 42 -6.27 7.25 6.82
N ILE A 43 -5.55 8.19 7.44
CA ILE A 43 -6.17 9.14 8.39
C ILE A 43 -7.23 9.96 7.67
N PHE A 44 -6.91 10.54 6.52
CA PHE A 44 -7.87 11.32 5.75
C PHE A 44 -9.12 10.49 5.41
N ALA A 45 -8.93 9.30 4.83
CA ALA A 45 -10.03 8.46 4.39
C ALA A 45 -10.89 7.92 5.55
N ASN A 46 -10.31 7.61 6.71
CA ASN A 46 -11.09 7.12 7.84
C ASN A 46 -11.78 8.26 8.61
N PHE A 47 -11.08 9.33 8.94
CA PHE A 47 -11.64 10.39 9.80
C PHE A 47 -12.55 11.35 9.04
N PHE A 48 -12.19 11.74 7.82
CA PHE A 48 -12.98 12.75 7.08
C PHE A 48 -14.08 12.12 6.24
N VAL A 49 -13.84 10.93 5.67
CA VAL A 49 -14.85 10.28 4.83
C VAL A 49 -15.68 9.32 5.65
N ARG A 50 -15.06 8.38 6.37
CA ARG A 50 -15.83 7.37 7.12
C ARG A 50 -16.56 7.98 8.32
N GLU A 51 -15.84 8.64 9.24
CA GLU A 51 -16.49 9.25 10.41
C GLU A 51 -17.26 10.53 10.08
N GLY A 52 -16.88 11.25 9.01
CA GLY A 52 -17.57 12.46 8.60
C GLY A 52 -18.88 12.23 7.84
N LEU A 53 -19.04 11.10 7.14
CA LEU A 53 -20.19 10.86 6.26
C LEU A 53 -21.05 9.66 6.68
N ILE A 54 -20.50 8.66 7.39
CA ILE A 54 -21.22 7.45 7.76
C ILE A 54 -21.78 7.59 9.17
N GLU A 55 -23.10 7.63 9.29
CA GLU A 55 -23.81 7.64 10.57
C GLU A 55 -24.17 6.19 10.97
N PRO A 56 -23.59 5.65 12.04
CA PRO A 56 -23.86 4.28 12.45
C PRO A 56 -25.32 4.11 12.90
N GLY A 57 -26.08 3.28 12.18
CA GLY A 57 -27.46 2.95 12.54
C GLY A 57 -28.53 3.78 11.82
N ASP A 58 -28.15 4.79 11.03
CA ASP A 58 -29.06 5.52 10.15
C ASP A 58 -28.53 5.55 8.70
N ALA A 59 -29.04 4.62 7.91
CA ALA A 59 -28.69 4.53 6.49
C ALA A 59 -29.22 5.71 5.67
N SER A 60 -30.35 6.32 6.07
CA SER A 60 -30.92 7.45 5.33
C SER A 60 -30.09 8.72 5.54
N ALA A 61 -29.65 8.95 6.78
CA ALA A 61 -28.75 10.05 7.12
C ALA A 61 -27.40 9.89 6.41
N THR A 62 -26.85 8.67 6.38
CA THR A 62 -25.62 8.38 5.64
C THR A 62 -25.74 8.71 4.15
N VAL A 63 -26.83 8.29 3.48
CA VAL A 63 -27.05 8.60 2.06
C VAL A 63 -27.21 10.11 1.84
N ALA A 64 -27.92 10.82 2.72
CA ALA A 64 -28.08 12.27 2.62
C ALA A 64 -26.72 13.00 2.74
N ASN A 65 -25.90 12.63 3.74
CA ASN A 65 -24.56 13.19 3.93
C ASN A 65 -23.65 12.92 2.73
N ILE A 66 -23.71 11.71 2.16
CA ILE A 66 -22.93 11.37 0.96
C ILE A 66 -23.38 12.19 -0.25
N ARG A 67 -24.69 12.42 -0.44
CA ARG A 67 -25.19 13.28 -1.54
C ARG A 67 -24.78 14.73 -1.39
N GLU A 68 -24.86 15.27 -0.18
CA GLU A 68 -24.49 16.65 0.10
C GLU A 68 -22.97 16.87 -0.08
N SER A 69 -22.16 15.85 0.21
CA SER A 69 -20.71 15.91 0.17
C SER A 69 -20.08 14.84 -0.75
N GLU A 70 -20.64 14.66 -1.95
CA GLU A 70 -20.18 13.64 -2.91
C GLU A 70 -18.68 13.81 -3.24
N GLY A 71 -18.20 15.05 -3.33
CA GLY A 71 -16.80 15.36 -3.57
C GLY A 71 -15.86 14.79 -2.50
N MET A 72 -16.24 14.86 -1.22
CA MET A 72 -15.47 14.24 -0.14
C MET A 72 -15.49 12.72 -0.24
N PHE A 73 -16.65 12.13 -0.55
CA PHE A 73 -16.76 10.69 -0.72
C PHE A 73 -15.86 10.17 -1.85
N ARG A 74 -15.84 10.85 -3.01
CA ARG A 74 -14.95 10.54 -4.14
C ARG A 74 -13.48 10.75 -3.79
N ALA A 75 -13.14 11.79 -3.04
CA ALA A 75 -11.78 12.01 -2.56
C ALA A 75 -11.31 10.88 -1.64
N GLY A 76 -12.17 10.40 -0.73
CA GLY A 76 -11.89 9.25 0.12
C GLY A 76 -11.68 7.96 -0.66
N LEU A 77 -12.51 7.73 -1.68
CA LEU A 77 -12.34 6.61 -2.61
C LEU A 77 -10.98 6.65 -3.31
N ILE A 78 -10.59 7.81 -3.85
CA ILE A 78 -9.28 8.02 -4.47
C ILE A 78 -8.15 7.79 -3.44
N ALA A 79 -8.32 8.25 -2.21
CA ALA A 79 -7.34 8.04 -1.14
C ALA A 79 -7.17 6.55 -0.82
N PHE A 80 -8.26 5.77 -0.69
CA PHE A 80 -8.17 4.32 -0.48
C PHE A 80 -7.53 3.61 -1.68
N ALA A 81 -7.86 4.00 -2.91
CA ALA A 81 -7.21 3.46 -4.11
C ALA A 81 -5.71 3.79 -4.16
N ALA A 82 -5.31 4.99 -3.75
CA ALA A 82 -3.90 5.37 -3.65
C ALA A 82 -3.18 4.58 -2.56
N VAL A 83 -3.79 4.36 -1.38
CA VAL A 83 -3.25 3.47 -0.33
C VAL A 83 -3.03 2.07 -0.88
N PHE A 84 -4.00 1.51 -1.61
CA PHE A 84 -3.88 0.21 -2.25
C PHE A 84 -2.64 0.13 -3.15
N LEU A 85 -2.44 1.11 -4.03
CA LEU A 85 -1.30 1.12 -4.96
C LEU A 85 0.04 1.29 -4.23
N ILE A 86 0.10 2.17 -3.22
CA ILE A 86 1.30 2.41 -2.43
C ILE A 86 1.66 1.16 -1.62
N ASP A 87 0.67 0.43 -1.09
CA ASP A 87 0.91 -0.76 -0.27
C ASP A 87 1.60 -1.88 -1.06
N ILE A 88 1.27 -2.05 -2.35
CA ILE A 88 1.99 -2.98 -3.26
C ILE A 88 3.47 -2.59 -3.39
N VAL A 89 3.75 -1.29 -3.54
CA VAL A 89 5.12 -0.76 -3.63
C VAL A 89 5.87 -0.94 -2.31
N VAL A 90 5.18 -0.78 -1.18
CA VAL A 90 5.74 -1.02 0.16
C VAL A 90 6.05 -2.51 0.37
N ALA A 91 5.16 -3.41 -0.05
CA ALA A 91 5.39 -4.86 0.00
C ALA A 91 6.65 -5.23 -0.78
N TRP A 92 6.83 -4.65 -1.98
CA TRP A 92 8.06 -4.80 -2.77
C TRP A 92 9.29 -4.23 -2.04
N GLY A 93 9.20 -3.01 -1.49
CA GLY A 93 10.29 -2.39 -0.75
C GLY A 93 10.77 -3.23 0.44
N ILE A 94 9.83 -3.83 1.17
CA ILE A 94 10.11 -4.73 2.29
C ILE A 94 10.73 -6.03 1.81
N HIS A 95 10.28 -6.56 0.67
CA HIS A 95 10.91 -7.72 0.06
C HIS A 95 12.40 -7.46 -0.22
N LEU A 96 12.74 -6.29 -0.78
CA LEU A 96 14.11 -5.88 -1.07
C LEU A 96 14.96 -5.72 0.20
N VAL A 97 14.39 -5.19 1.29
CA VAL A 97 15.09 -5.00 2.57
C VAL A 97 15.41 -6.33 3.23
N PHE A 98 14.42 -7.23 3.33
CA PHE A 98 14.59 -8.45 4.11
C PHE A 98 15.21 -9.60 3.31
N ARG A 99 15.22 -9.51 1.97
CA ARG A 99 15.96 -10.46 1.10
C ARG A 99 17.41 -10.65 1.53
N SER A 100 18.09 -9.60 1.99
CA SER A 100 19.51 -9.69 2.39
C SER A 100 19.72 -10.35 3.75
N THR A 101 18.68 -10.48 4.57
CA THR A 101 18.78 -10.94 5.97
C THR A 101 18.12 -12.29 6.16
N ASN A 102 16.86 -12.46 5.73
CA ASN A 102 16.11 -13.72 5.80
C ASN A 102 15.03 -13.77 4.71
N HIS A 103 15.20 -14.68 3.76
CA HIS A 103 14.31 -14.83 2.61
C HIS A 103 12.87 -15.19 3.03
N ASP A 104 12.70 -16.06 4.03
CA ASP A 104 11.37 -16.52 4.44
C ASP A 104 10.56 -15.44 5.16
N VAL A 105 11.22 -14.63 6.00
CA VAL A 105 10.60 -13.47 6.67
C VAL A 105 10.22 -12.40 5.65
N SER A 106 11.05 -12.22 4.62
CA SER A 106 10.79 -11.32 3.49
C SER A 106 9.51 -11.73 2.73
N LEU A 107 9.39 -13.02 2.39
CA LEU A 107 8.19 -13.56 1.75
C LEU A 107 6.96 -13.42 2.64
N LEU A 108 7.04 -13.80 3.92
CA LEU A 108 5.92 -13.71 4.84
C LEU A 108 5.42 -12.26 4.98
N GLY A 109 6.33 -11.29 5.08
CA GLY A 109 6.01 -9.87 5.18
C GLY A 109 5.44 -9.26 3.89
N ALA A 110 5.83 -9.77 2.72
CA ALA A 110 5.26 -9.37 1.44
C ALA A 110 3.88 -10.00 1.22
N TRP A 111 3.72 -11.29 1.52
CA TRP A 111 2.45 -12.01 1.40
C TRP A 111 1.39 -11.47 2.36
N SER A 112 1.75 -11.17 3.61
CA SER A 112 0.81 -10.58 4.56
C SER A 112 0.29 -9.22 4.10
N ARG A 113 1.16 -8.40 3.49
CA ARG A 113 0.74 -7.15 2.86
C ARG A 113 -0.18 -7.40 1.68
N LEU A 114 0.20 -8.25 0.73
CA LEU A 114 -0.67 -8.55 -0.42
C LEU A 114 -2.06 -9.03 -0.01
N VAL A 115 -2.15 -9.88 1.02
CA VAL A 115 -3.46 -10.31 1.57
C VAL A 115 -4.24 -9.11 2.10
N TYR A 116 -3.62 -8.23 2.89
CA TYR A 116 -4.24 -6.98 3.34
C TYR A 116 -4.66 -6.09 2.17
N THR A 117 -3.80 -5.92 1.16
CA THR A 117 -4.06 -5.13 -0.04
C THR A 117 -5.29 -5.65 -0.79
N VAL A 118 -5.47 -6.98 -0.89
CA VAL A 118 -6.65 -7.60 -1.52
C VAL A 118 -7.93 -7.25 -0.75
N PHE A 119 -7.93 -7.36 0.58
CA PHE A 119 -9.09 -6.98 1.39
C PHE A 119 -9.42 -5.49 1.24
N LEU A 120 -8.41 -4.63 1.20
CA LEU A 120 -8.59 -3.20 0.95
C LEU A 120 -9.18 -2.95 -0.44
N GLY A 121 -8.71 -3.65 -1.47
CA GLY A 121 -9.25 -3.56 -2.82
C GLY A 121 -10.73 -3.97 -2.90
N VAL A 122 -11.11 -5.05 -2.21
CA VAL A 122 -12.51 -5.46 -2.08
C VAL A 122 -13.34 -4.37 -1.40
N ALA A 123 -12.83 -3.74 -0.34
CA ALA A 123 -13.52 -2.63 0.33
C ALA A 123 -13.73 -1.43 -0.63
N VAL A 124 -12.74 -1.12 -1.48
CA VAL A 124 -12.85 -0.06 -2.49
C VAL A 124 -13.97 -0.36 -3.50
N VAL A 125 -14.15 -1.62 -3.90
CA VAL A 125 -15.26 -2.03 -4.79
C VAL A 125 -16.62 -1.79 -4.13
N PHE A 126 -16.76 -2.10 -2.84
CA PHE A 126 -18.00 -1.78 -2.11
C PHE A 126 -18.26 -0.27 -2.02
N PHE A 127 -17.21 0.54 -1.83
CA PHE A 127 -17.34 2.00 -1.87
C PHE A 127 -17.80 2.51 -3.25
N LEU A 128 -17.31 1.91 -4.34
CA LEU A 128 -17.78 2.21 -5.69
C LEU A 128 -19.26 1.88 -5.88
N MET A 129 -19.71 0.72 -5.40
CA MET A 129 -21.13 0.34 -5.45
C MET A 129 -22.01 1.33 -4.69
N VAL A 130 -21.56 1.84 -3.53
CA VAL A 130 -22.29 2.87 -2.79
C VAL A 130 -22.36 4.17 -3.59
N LEU A 131 -21.28 4.58 -4.26
CA LEU A 131 -21.30 5.78 -5.11
C LEU A 131 -22.32 5.64 -6.25
N GLU A 132 -22.36 4.47 -6.91
CA GLU A 132 -23.34 4.20 -7.97
C GLU A 132 -24.77 4.15 -7.42
N LEU A 133 -24.99 3.56 -6.25
CA LEU A 133 -26.31 3.52 -5.62
C LEU A 133 -26.81 4.92 -5.23
N VAL A 134 -25.91 5.77 -4.72
CA VAL A 134 -26.25 7.12 -4.26
C VAL A 134 -26.39 8.09 -5.43
N GLY A 135 -25.52 7.99 -6.45
CA GLY A 135 -25.52 8.82 -7.65
C GLY A 135 -26.47 8.34 -8.75
N GLY A 136 -26.87 7.07 -8.74
CA GLY A 136 -27.82 6.46 -9.68
C GLY A 136 -29.28 6.46 -9.18
N ALA A 137 -29.58 7.23 -8.14
CA ALA A 137 -30.94 7.43 -7.65
C ALA A 137 -31.70 8.53 -8.43
N ASP A 138 -31.47 8.58 -9.75
CA ASP A 138 -32.41 9.14 -10.72
C ASP A 138 -33.32 7.99 -11.19
N TYR A 139 -34.29 7.63 -10.36
CA TYR A 139 -35.55 7.02 -10.78
C TYR A 139 -36.70 7.77 -10.10
#